data_AF-A0A9D8E926-F1
#
_entry.id   AF-A0A9D8E926-F1
#
_cell.length_a   1.000
_cell.length_b   1.000
_cell.length_c   1.000
_cell.angle_alpha   90.00
_cell.angle_beta   90.00
_cell.angle_gamma   90.00
#
_symmetry.space_group_name_H-M   'P 1'
#
loop_
_entity.id
_entity.type
_entity.pdbx_description
1 polymer ?
#
loop_
_entity_poly.entity_id
_entity_poly.type
_entity_poly.pdbx_seq_one_letter_code
_entity_poly.pdbx_strand_id
1 'polypeptide(L)'
;MAPLLDAPAVATVGTVAEPRWSPGGGRLAWIRATPLGTALVVDGRPVPDLVPAGTRGAASCWWGDERLVVAGPGGLVTVRADGAGPGTLLAPAAGRALAPAVGTGLVAYVDETDETCRVVVAPLDGTRGPRAVSTAGWAFDPAWSPDGRLLAWHEWDEPDMPGDGSRIVVADLGAGETTVVAGGPGVAVGQPRFAPAGPVRLALVSDRDGWANCTVVTPTGAVATVFAEAAEHAEPTWGPGQRSFAWSPDGAALAWCRNESGFGRLVTAAPGGPTVEWGKGWHHGLDWGPQGLAAVRSGARTPPTVVVYAGDPPTRSVREVAVGADAVASDGFVEPTPVTWAAPDGAEVHGLWFAPPGGAGGAPLLVHLHGGPTDQTRVEWALRLQYFVARGWSVLAPNPRGSTGYGRTFTRALVGGWGARDVDDVLAGLAVAGARGWGDPTRVGLVGGSAGGFTALLAAVRAPEGVRAVVAAYPVTDLHALAATTWRFERHAHDTLIGPLPAAADVWRDRSPITHAAALRCPVLVLQGGADRVVAPDQSAAFVDAVNAAGGRAELHVYPDEGHGWSRPAVAADALVRTDEFLRRTVLA
;
A
#
# COMPACT_ATOMS: atom_id res chain seq x y z
N MET A 1 6.63 33.65 -7.19
CA MET A 1 7.02 32.23 -7.09
C MET A 1 6.45 31.70 -5.79
N ALA A 2 5.77 30.56 -5.81
CA ALA A 2 5.42 29.87 -4.57
C ALA A 2 6.71 29.49 -3.82
N PRO A 3 6.73 29.50 -2.46
CA PRO A 3 7.88 29.04 -1.71
C PRO A 3 8.20 27.58 -2.07
N LEU A 4 9.48 27.25 -2.21
CA LEU A 4 9.92 25.87 -2.47
C LEU A 4 9.53 24.99 -1.28
N LEU A 5 8.97 23.82 -1.57
CA LEU A 5 8.63 22.81 -0.56
C LEU A 5 9.89 22.42 0.21
N ASP A 6 9.93 22.66 1.52
CA ASP A 6 11.05 22.28 2.37
C ASP A 6 10.93 20.84 2.89
N ALA A 7 12.06 20.24 3.26
CA ALA A 7 12.11 18.83 3.68
C ALA A 7 11.37 18.58 5.02
N PRO A 8 11.47 19.46 6.03
CA PRO A 8 10.65 19.36 7.24
C PRO A 8 9.15 19.28 6.93
N ALA A 9 8.62 20.15 6.08
CA ALA A 9 7.21 20.15 5.69
C ALA A 9 6.81 18.84 5.00
N VAL A 10 7.65 18.30 4.09
CA VAL A 10 7.41 16.99 3.48
C VAL A 10 7.33 15.88 4.54
N ALA A 11 8.16 15.96 5.57
CA ALA A 11 8.30 14.91 6.57
C ALA A 11 7.29 15.00 7.72
N THR A 12 6.76 16.20 8.00
CA THR A 12 5.84 16.44 9.12
C THR A 12 4.37 16.39 8.72
N VAL A 13 4.07 16.04 7.47
CA VAL A 13 2.69 15.97 6.99
C VAL A 13 1.94 14.84 7.65
N GLY A 14 0.80 15.21 8.26
CA GLY A 14 -0.15 14.24 8.78
C GLY A 14 -0.94 13.56 7.66
N THR A 15 -1.71 12.55 8.04
CA THR A 15 -2.67 11.89 7.15
C THR A 15 -3.96 11.63 7.91
N VAL A 16 -5.02 11.38 7.14
CA VAL A 16 -6.30 10.89 7.64
C VAL A 16 -6.58 9.53 7.02
N ALA A 17 -7.18 8.65 7.80
CA ALA A 17 -7.45 7.28 7.40
C ALA A 17 -8.75 6.77 8.01
N GLU A 18 -9.23 5.64 7.50
CA GLU A 18 -10.27 4.84 8.12
C GLU A 18 -11.58 5.57 8.51
N PRO A 19 -12.22 6.37 7.64
CA PRO A 19 -13.53 6.94 7.98
C PRO A 19 -14.57 5.83 8.15
N ARG A 20 -15.42 5.95 9.18
CA ARG A 20 -16.39 4.93 9.60
C ARG A 20 -17.66 5.59 10.14
N TRP A 21 -18.79 5.34 9.49
CA TRP A 21 -20.10 5.68 10.01
C TRP A 21 -20.44 4.77 11.19
N SER A 22 -21.08 5.36 12.20
CA SER A 22 -21.79 4.59 13.20
C SER A 22 -22.95 3.83 12.53
N PRO A 23 -23.40 2.68 13.07
CA PRO A 23 -24.47 1.89 12.45
C PRO A 23 -25.75 2.67 12.15
N GLY A 24 -26.15 3.61 13.03
CA GLY A 24 -27.28 4.50 12.82
C GLY A 24 -27.00 5.69 11.89
N GLY A 25 -25.74 5.88 11.46
CA GLY A 25 -25.31 6.96 10.57
C GLY A 25 -25.23 8.35 11.24
N GLY A 26 -25.41 8.44 12.55
CA GLY A 26 -25.43 9.70 13.28
C GLY A 26 -24.05 10.29 13.56
N ARG A 27 -22.99 9.47 13.52
CA ARG A 27 -21.62 9.89 13.83
C ARG A 27 -20.63 9.35 12.80
N LEU A 28 -19.59 10.11 12.53
CA LEU A 28 -18.47 9.71 11.68
C LEU A 28 -17.17 9.69 12.50
N ALA A 29 -16.53 8.53 12.57
CA ALA A 29 -15.19 8.37 13.14
C ALA A 29 -14.14 8.30 12.04
N TRP A 30 -12.92 8.73 12.31
CA TRP A 30 -11.75 8.51 11.45
C TRP A 30 -10.46 8.55 12.28
N ILE A 31 -9.37 8.12 11.66
CA ILE A 31 -8.03 8.18 12.25
C ILE A 31 -7.31 9.39 11.69
N ARG A 32 -6.67 10.17 12.57
CA ARG A 32 -5.73 11.22 12.21
C ARG A 32 -4.34 10.81 12.70
N ALA A 33 -3.40 10.64 11.79
CA ALA A 33 -2.01 10.37 12.12
C ALA A 33 -1.17 11.62 11.85
N THR A 34 -0.32 11.96 12.81
CA THR A 34 0.60 13.10 12.73
C THR A 34 1.98 12.65 13.20
N PRO A 35 3.03 13.43 12.92
CA PRO A 35 4.33 13.32 13.59
C PRO A 35 4.30 13.11 15.11
N LEU A 36 3.31 13.71 15.79
CA LEU A 36 3.21 13.73 17.24
C LEU A 36 2.44 12.53 17.79
N GLY A 37 1.81 11.74 16.92
CA GLY A 37 1.00 10.60 17.32
C GLY A 37 -0.23 10.41 16.42
N THR A 38 -0.94 9.33 16.71
CA THR A 38 -2.16 8.95 16.02
C THR A 38 -3.33 9.12 16.98
N ALA A 39 -4.45 9.63 16.49
CA ALA A 39 -5.66 9.84 17.28
C ALA A 39 -6.88 9.29 16.53
N LEU A 40 -7.78 8.67 17.28
CA LEU A 40 -9.16 8.45 16.83
C LEU A 40 -9.91 9.77 16.98
N VAL A 41 -10.66 10.16 15.96
CA VAL A 41 -11.47 11.38 15.93
C VAL A 41 -12.91 11.00 15.65
N VAL A 42 -13.86 11.54 16.41
CA VAL A 42 -15.30 11.35 16.22
C VAL A 42 -15.94 12.73 16.07
N ASP A 43 -16.60 12.98 14.93
CA ASP A 43 -17.28 14.25 14.63
C ASP A 43 -16.40 15.50 14.90
N GLY A 44 -15.11 15.39 14.57
CA GLY A 44 -14.13 16.45 14.70
C GLY A 44 -13.47 16.56 16.08
N ARG A 45 -13.88 15.72 17.05
CA ARG A 45 -13.33 15.71 18.40
C ARG A 45 -12.38 14.52 18.58
N PRO A 46 -11.11 14.76 18.97
CA PRO A 46 -10.20 13.66 19.26
C PRO A 46 -10.66 12.91 20.51
N VAL A 47 -10.59 11.58 20.46
CA VAL A 47 -10.80 10.70 21.62
C VAL A 47 -9.44 10.54 22.31
N PRO A 48 -9.26 11.03 23.55
CA PRO A 48 -7.95 11.06 24.22
C PRO A 48 -7.34 9.66 24.47
N ASP A 49 -6.01 9.57 24.50
CA ASP A 49 -5.20 8.49 25.14
C ASP A 49 -5.49 7.03 24.74
N LEU A 50 -5.75 6.73 23.46
CA LEU A 50 -6.17 5.37 23.05
C LEU A 50 -5.31 4.71 21.98
N VAL A 51 -4.64 5.50 21.16
CA VAL A 51 -3.70 4.98 20.17
C VAL A 51 -2.31 5.39 20.65
N PRO A 52 -1.44 4.46 21.09
CA PRO A 52 -0.09 4.80 21.48
C PRO A 52 0.58 5.64 20.38
N ALA A 53 1.28 6.71 20.78
CA ALA A 53 2.03 7.53 19.84
C ALA A 53 2.95 6.63 18.99
N GLY A 54 2.91 6.78 17.67
CA GLY A 54 3.68 5.96 16.73
C GLY A 54 2.97 4.69 16.22
N THR A 55 1.75 4.37 16.67
CA THR A 55 0.98 3.27 16.06
C THR A 55 0.48 3.69 14.67
N ARG A 56 1.18 3.25 13.62
CA ARG A 56 0.66 3.26 12.25
C ARG A 56 -0.36 2.13 12.10
N GLY A 57 -1.50 2.39 11.48
CA GLY A 57 -2.53 1.36 11.22
C GLY A 57 -3.49 1.08 12.37
N ALA A 58 -3.75 2.06 13.26
CA ALA A 58 -4.82 1.92 14.25
C ALA A 58 -6.16 1.71 13.52
N ALA A 59 -6.73 0.51 13.66
CA ALA A 59 -8.02 0.16 13.09
C ALA A 59 -9.10 0.27 14.17
N SER A 60 -10.29 0.70 13.77
CA SER A 60 -11.44 0.73 14.67
C SER A 60 -12.71 0.30 13.96
N CYS A 61 -13.67 -0.15 14.76
CA CYS A 61 -15.03 -0.38 14.32
C CYS A 61 -16.01 0.06 15.40
N TRP A 62 -17.24 0.33 15.01
CA TRP A 62 -18.29 0.76 15.93
C TRP A 62 -18.88 -0.42 16.69
N TRP A 63 -19.20 -0.19 17.96
CA TRP A 63 -20.03 -1.06 18.79
C TRP A 63 -21.29 -0.29 19.20
N GLY A 64 -22.33 -0.40 18.37
CA GLY A 64 -23.47 0.51 18.42
C GLY A 64 -23.08 1.94 18.04
N ASP A 65 -23.90 2.92 18.39
CA ASP A 65 -23.68 4.33 18.01
C ASP A 65 -22.89 5.15 19.05
N GLU A 66 -22.58 4.56 20.20
CA GLU A 66 -22.02 5.28 21.35
C GLU A 66 -20.62 4.79 21.76
N ARG A 67 -20.13 3.70 21.17
CA ARG A 67 -18.82 3.12 21.49
C ARG A 67 -18.08 2.68 20.24
N LEU A 68 -16.75 2.69 20.34
CA LEU A 68 -15.86 2.08 19.36
C LEU A 68 -15.00 0.99 20.02
N VAL A 69 -14.63 0.01 19.20
CA VAL A 69 -13.57 -0.96 19.50
C VAL A 69 -12.34 -0.55 18.69
N VAL A 70 -11.21 -0.38 19.37
CA VAL A 70 -9.95 0.09 18.81
C VAL A 70 -8.91 -1.00 18.98
N ALA A 71 -8.21 -1.33 17.90
CA ALA A 71 -7.14 -2.32 17.88
C ALA A 71 -5.79 -1.70 18.28
N GLY A 72 -4.97 -2.44 19.03
CA GLY A 72 -3.65 -2.01 19.42
C GLY A 72 -2.71 -3.14 19.85
N PRO A 73 -1.48 -2.81 20.29
CA PRO A 73 -0.41 -3.77 20.60
C PRO A 73 -0.70 -4.75 21.76
N GLY A 74 -1.73 -4.48 22.58
CA GLY A 74 -2.12 -5.35 23.70
C GLY A 74 -3.48 -6.02 23.55
N GLY A 75 -4.13 -5.85 22.39
CA GLY A 75 -5.49 -6.33 22.15
C GLY A 75 -6.46 -5.24 21.71
N LEU A 76 -7.74 -5.50 21.94
CA LEU A 76 -8.85 -4.60 21.64
C LEU A 76 -9.26 -3.80 22.87
N VAL A 77 -9.43 -2.50 22.69
CA VAL A 77 -9.90 -1.58 23.74
C VAL A 77 -11.23 -0.98 23.31
N THR A 78 -12.18 -0.88 24.25
CA THR A 78 -13.46 -0.21 24.05
C THR A 78 -13.43 1.20 24.58
N VAL A 79 -14.02 2.13 23.83
CA VAL A 79 -13.94 3.56 24.09
C VAL A 79 -15.30 4.19 23.82
N ARG A 80 -15.66 5.23 24.58
CA ARG A 80 -16.89 5.97 24.31
C ARG A 80 -16.67 6.99 23.20
N ALA A 81 -17.65 7.12 22.33
CA ALA A 81 -17.61 8.06 21.20
C ALA A 81 -17.58 9.54 21.63
N ASP A 82 -18.01 9.84 22.86
CA ASP A 82 -17.93 11.17 23.46
C ASP A 82 -16.57 11.46 24.14
N GLY A 83 -15.66 10.49 24.18
CA GLY A 83 -14.36 10.59 24.85
C GLY A 83 -14.43 10.58 26.38
N ALA A 84 -15.58 10.25 26.98
CA ALA A 84 -15.71 10.19 28.42
C ALA A 84 -15.09 8.91 29.00
N GLY A 85 -14.24 9.08 30.02
CA GLY A 85 -13.62 7.97 30.75
C GLY A 85 -12.49 7.27 29.99
N PRO A 86 -11.72 6.40 30.67
CA PRO A 86 -10.63 5.67 30.04
C PRO A 86 -11.13 4.54 29.14
N GLY A 87 -10.30 4.15 28.17
CA GLY A 87 -10.51 2.93 27.42
C GLY A 87 -10.47 1.69 28.31
N THR A 88 -11.32 0.71 28.03
CA THR A 88 -11.37 -0.57 28.77
C THR A 88 -10.97 -1.71 27.86
N LEU A 89 -10.00 -2.53 28.30
CA LEU A 89 -9.62 -3.74 27.57
C LEU A 89 -10.84 -4.65 27.37
N LEU A 90 -11.13 -4.97 26.12
CA LEU A 90 -12.22 -5.86 25.71
C LEU A 90 -11.74 -7.28 25.51
N ALA A 91 -10.65 -7.44 24.77
CA ALA A 91 -10.06 -8.74 24.46
C ALA A 91 -8.54 -8.62 24.31
N PRO A 92 -7.73 -9.46 24.96
CA PRO A 92 -6.28 -9.45 24.79
C PRO A 92 -5.88 -10.00 23.42
N ALA A 93 -4.68 -9.66 22.92
CA ALA A 93 -4.06 -10.34 21.79
C ALA A 93 -2.77 -11.03 22.25
N ALA A 94 -2.42 -12.15 21.60
CA ALA A 94 -1.14 -12.80 21.82
C ALA A 94 0.02 -11.94 21.28
N GLY A 95 -0.20 -11.27 20.14
CA GLY A 95 0.66 -10.22 19.63
C GLY A 95 -0.12 -8.93 19.43
N ARG A 96 -0.27 -8.48 18.19
CA ARG A 96 -0.97 -7.25 17.82
C ARG A 96 -2.39 -7.54 17.33
N ALA A 97 -3.38 -6.85 17.88
CA ALA A 97 -4.74 -6.89 17.35
C ALA A 97 -4.88 -5.95 16.15
N LEU A 98 -5.53 -6.43 15.08
CA LEU A 98 -5.78 -5.69 13.84
C LEU A 98 -7.20 -5.95 13.32
N ALA A 99 -7.69 -5.05 12.45
CA ALA A 99 -8.97 -5.16 11.74
C ALA A 99 -10.16 -5.71 12.58
N PRO A 100 -10.55 -5.03 13.67
CA PRO A 100 -11.65 -5.51 14.50
C PRO A 100 -12.99 -5.41 13.77
N ALA A 101 -13.87 -6.37 14.02
CA ALA A 101 -15.24 -6.44 13.50
C ALA A 101 -16.21 -6.91 14.59
N VAL A 102 -17.14 -6.05 14.96
CA VAL A 102 -18.19 -6.34 15.96
C VAL A 102 -19.36 -7.04 15.28
N GLY A 103 -19.80 -8.16 15.86
CA GLY A 103 -21.00 -8.90 15.49
C GLY A 103 -22.00 -8.97 16.63
N THR A 104 -22.93 -9.93 16.58
CA THR A 104 -23.95 -10.12 17.63
C THR A 104 -23.36 -10.82 18.85
N GLY A 105 -22.99 -10.04 19.88
CA GLY A 105 -22.45 -10.56 21.15
C GLY A 105 -20.98 -11.00 21.09
N LEU A 106 -20.36 -10.95 19.91
CA LEU A 106 -18.96 -11.31 19.68
C LEU A 106 -18.21 -10.19 18.96
N VAL A 107 -16.89 -10.15 19.15
CA VAL A 107 -15.96 -9.39 18.32
C VAL A 107 -14.98 -10.36 17.67
N ALA A 108 -14.71 -10.14 16.38
CA ALA A 108 -13.67 -10.82 15.63
C ALA A 108 -12.53 -9.84 15.34
N TYR A 109 -11.29 -10.31 15.31
CA TYR A 109 -10.12 -9.51 14.96
C TYR A 109 -8.98 -10.41 14.51
N VAL A 110 -7.96 -9.80 13.89
CA VAL A 110 -6.72 -10.47 13.53
C VAL A 110 -5.75 -10.37 14.72
N ASP A 111 -5.21 -11.50 15.16
CA ASP A 111 -4.12 -11.60 16.14
C ASP A 111 -2.84 -11.98 15.40
N GLU A 112 -1.91 -11.03 15.33
CA GLU A 112 -0.64 -11.15 14.61
C GLU A 112 0.53 -11.26 15.59
N THR A 113 1.26 -12.37 15.47
CA THR A 113 2.50 -12.70 16.17
C THR A 113 3.62 -12.86 15.14
N ASP A 114 4.87 -13.02 15.59
CA ASP A 114 5.99 -13.27 14.68
C ASP A 114 5.81 -14.62 13.92
N GLU A 115 5.06 -15.57 14.50
CA GLU A 115 4.88 -16.93 13.97
C GLU A 115 3.53 -17.14 13.25
N THR A 116 2.48 -16.43 13.65
CA THR A 116 1.12 -16.68 13.17
C THR A 116 0.34 -15.39 12.97
N CYS A 117 -0.56 -15.39 11.99
CA CYS A 117 -1.55 -14.34 11.80
C CYS A 117 -2.93 -14.97 11.64
N ARG A 118 -3.77 -14.85 12.67
CA ARG A 118 -5.04 -15.61 12.75
C ARG A 118 -6.22 -14.71 13.00
N VAL A 119 -7.38 -15.10 12.48
CA VAL A 119 -8.65 -14.55 12.92
C VAL A 119 -9.05 -15.24 14.22
N VAL A 120 -9.32 -14.42 15.23
CA VAL A 120 -9.78 -14.84 16.55
C VAL A 120 -11.13 -14.19 16.87
N VAL A 121 -11.90 -14.81 17.76
CA VAL A 121 -13.19 -14.29 18.25
C VAL A 121 -13.23 -14.27 19.77
N ALA A 122 -13.85 -13.24 20.34
CA ALA A 122 -14.06 -13.09 21.79
C ALA A 122 -15.49 -12.57 22.08
N PRO A 123 -16.10 -12.93 23.22
CA PRO A 123 -17.34 -12.31 23.69
C PRO A 123 -17.21 -10.81 23.94
N LEU A 124 -18.23 -10.03 23.57
CA LEU A 124 -18.29 -8.59 23.85
C LEU A 124 -18.46 -8.26 25.33
N ASP A 125 -18.92 -9.23 26.12
CA ASP A 125 -19.06 -9.09 27.58
C ASP A 125 -17.75 -9.38 28.35
N GLY A 126 -16.67 -9.77 27.63
CA GLY A 126 -15.37 -10.07 28.24
C GLY A 126 -15.35 -11.33 29.11
N THR A 127 -16.40 -12.16 29.08
CA THR A 127 -16.54 -13.32 29.99
C THR A 127 -15.59 -14.47 29.65
N ARG A 128 -15.04 -14.51 28.44
CA ARG A 128 -14.08 -15.53 27.98
C ARG A 128 -12.96 -14.89 27.17
N GLY A 129 -11.80 -15.52 27.20
CA GLY A 129 -10.66 -15.15 26.36
C GLY A 129 -10.91 -15.42 24.87
N PRO A 130 -10.10 -14.83 24.00
CA PRO A 130 -10.19 -15.03 22.57
C PRO A 130 -9.87 -16.47 22.16
N ARG A 131 -10.50 -16.93 21.09
CA ARG A 131 -10.20 -18.23 20.46
C ARG A 131 -9.97 -18.06 18.96
N ALA A 132 -8.99 -18.75 18.42
CA ALA A 132 -8.77 -18.79 16.97
C ALA A 132 -9.93 -19.51 16.26
N VAL A 133 -10.31 -19.00 15.09
CA VAL A 133 -11.30 -19.61 14.18
C VAL A 133 -10.70 -19.95 12.82
N SER A 134 -9.63 -19.27 12.41
CA SER A 134 -8.84 -19.65 11.24
C SER A 134 -7.71 -20.60 11.63
N THR A 135 -7.30 -21.44 10.68
CA THR A 135 -6.20 -22.41 10.85
C THR A 135 -5.06 -22.23 9.85
N ALA A 136 -5.30 -21.50 8.76
CA ALA A 136 -4.29 -21.16 7.76
C ALA A 136 -3.12 -20.36 8.37
N GLY A 137 -1.99 -20.36 7.65
CA GLY A 137 -0.78 -19.63 8.04
C GLY A 137 -1.00 -18.11 8.13
N TRP A 138 -1.94 -17.58 7.36
CA TRP A 138 -2.34 -16.18 7.37
C TRP A 138 -3.85 -16.03 7.23
N ALA A 139 -4.46 -15.16 8.02
CA ALA A 139 -5.87 -14.82 7.89
C ALA A 139 -6.14 -13.36 8.29
N PHE A 140 -6.82 -12.63 7.40
CA PHE A 140 -7.15 -11.22 7.48
C PHE A 140 -8.67 -10.95 7.40
N ASP A 141 -9.04 -9.71 7.69
CA ASP A 141 -10.34 -9.11 7.34
C ASP A 141 -11.58 -9.90 7.78
N PRO A 142 -11.78 -10.15 9.08
CA PRO A 142 -13.01 -10.77 9.55
C PRO A 142 -14.23 -9.88 9.26
N ALA A 143 -15.33 -10.48 8.81
CA ALA A 143 -16.58 -9.78 8.53
C ALA A 143 -17.80 -10.62 8.94
N TRP A 144 -18.70 -10.03 9.73
CA TRP A 144 -19.92 -10.68 10.19
C TRP A 144 -21.07 -10.51 9.19
N SER A 145 -21.92 -11.53 9.06
CA SER A 145 -23.23 -11.37 8.43
C SER A 145 -24.13 -10.48 9.31
N PRO A 146 -25.15 -9.80 8.74
CA PRO A 146 -26.01 -8.89 9.50
C PRO A 146 -26.74 -9.54 10.69
N ASP A 147 -27.06 -10.83 10.60
CA ASP A 147 -27.66 -11.61 11.68
C ASP A 147 -26.64 -12.09 12.74
N GLY A 148 -25.34 -11.90 12.48
CA GLY A 148 -24.23 -12.36 13.32
C GLY A 148 -24.01 -13.88 13.32
N ARG A 149 -24.70 -14.63 12.45
CA ARG A 149 -24.59 -16.09 12.39
C ARG A 149 -23.31 -16.56 11.68
N LEU A 150 -22.96 -15.87 10.60
CA LEU A 150 -21.81 -16.22 9.76
C LEU A 150 -20.66 -15.25 9.99
N LEU A 151 -19.44 -15.78 9.96
CA LEU A 151 -18.20 -15.01 9.95
C LEU A 151 -17.42 -15.37 8.69
N ALA A 152 -17.06 -14.38 7.88
CA ALA A 152 -16.17 -14.54 6.74
C ALA A 152 -14.77 -14.01 7.05
N TRP A 153 -13.74 -14.56 6.42
CA TRP A 153 -12.38 -14.01 6.44
C TRP A 153 -11.61 -14.36 5.15
N HIS A 154 -10.53 -13.62 4.91
CA HIS A 154 -9.56 -13.88 3.85
C HIS A 154 -8.38 -14.67 4.43
N GLU A 155 -7.91 -15.73 3.78
CA GLU A 155 -6.75 -16.52 4.23
C GLU A 155 -5.91 -17.09 3.08
N TRP A 156 -4.66 -17.45 3.39
CA TRP A 156 -3.76 -18.18 2.50
C TRP A 156 -2.68 -18.90 3.32
N ASP A 157 -1.91 -19.75 2.65
CA ASP A 157 -0.81 -20.51 3.24
C ASP A 157 0.46 -20.31 2.43
N GLU A 158 1.60 -20.48 3.11
CA GLU A 158 2.89 -20.61 2.42
C GLU A 158 2.84 -21.79 1.43
N PRO A 159 3.43 -21.66 0.22
CA PRO A 159 4.34 -20.61 -0.22
C PRO A 159 3.68 -19.39 -0.88
N ASP A 160 2.36 -19.34 -0.98
CA ASP A 160 1.68 -18.25 -1.69
C ASP A 160 1.78 -16.92 -0.92
N MET A 161 1.97 -15.83 -1.64
CA MET A 161 1.58 -14.49 -1.19
C MET A 161 0.08 -14.29 -1.42
N PRO A 162 -0.60 -13.34 -0.74
CA PRO A 162 -2.03 -13.11 -0.96
C PRO A 162 -2.38 -12.74 -2.41
N GLY A 163 -1.42 -12.22 -3.19
CA GLY A 163 -1.57 -11.95 -4.63
C GLY A 163 -1.34 -13.16 -5.55
N ASP A 164 -0.77 -14.26 -5.05
CA ASP A 164 -0.54 -15.48 -5.83
C ASP A 164 -1.78 -16.36 -5.87
N GLY A 165 -2.28 -16.71 -4.69
CA GLY A 165 -3.45 -17.53 -4.47
C GLY A 165 -3.93 -17.37 -3.03
N SER A 166 -5.22 -17.11 -2.85
CA SER A 166 -5.81 -16.97 -1.52
C SER A 166 -7.26 -17.44 -1.53
N ARG A 167 -7.92 -17.44 -0.37
CA ARG A 167 -9.26 -17.97 -0.18
C ARG A 167 -10.11 -17.05 0.66
N ILE A 168 -11.40 -16.98 0.35
CA ILE A 168 -12.40 -16.48 1.28
C ILE A 168 -13.09 -17.67 1.93
N VAL A 169 -13.06 -17.71 3.26
CA VAL A 169 -13.73 -18.73 4.07
C VAL A 169 -14.95 -18.10 4.75
N VAL A 170 -16.04 -18.84 4.83
CA VAL A 170 -17.23 -18.51 5.62
C VAL A 170 -17.45 -19.61 6.65
N ALA A 171 -17.61 -19.23 7.91
CA ALA A 171 -17.91 -20.14 9.01
C ALA A 171 -19.29 -19.87 9.62
N ASP A 172 -20.01 -20.94 9.91
CA ASP A 172 -21.10 -20.94 10.88
C ASP A 172 -20.53 -21.40 12.24
N LEU A 173 -20.34 -20.45 13.15
CA LEU A 173 -19.72 -20.74 14.44
C LEU A 173 -20.63 -21.55 15.38
N GLY A 174 -21.95 -21.55 15.15
CA GLY A 174 -22.91 -22.33 15.92
C GLY A 174 -22.95 -23.79 15.48
N ALA A 175 -22.86 -24.03 14.17
CA ALA A 175 -22.77 -25.38 13.59
C ALA A 175 -21.34 -25.97 13.66
N GLY A 176 -20.31 -25.13 13.77
CA GLY A 176 -18.91 -25.56 13.72
C GLY A 176 -18.45 -25.94 12.32
N GLU A 177 -19.08 -25.37 11.28
CA GLU A 177 -18.80 -25.67 9.88
C GLU A 177 -18.10 -24.49 9.19
N THR A 178 -17.17 -24.80 8.28
CA THR A 178 -16.45 -23.81 7.46
C THR A 178 -16.52 -24.19 5.99
N THR A 179 -16.71 -23.22 5.11
CA THR A 179 -16.76 -23.39 3.65
C THR A 179 -15.85 -22.38 2.96
N VAL A 180 -14.99 -22.83 2.05
CA VAL A 180 -14.28 -21.95 1.12
C VAL A 180 -15.27 -21.51 0.04
N VAL A 181 -15.54 -20.21 -0.07
CA VAL A 181 -16.58 -19.67 -0.97
C VAL A 181 -16.01 -18.98 -2.21
N ALA A 182 -14.72 -18.63 -2.21
CA ALA A 182 -14.03 -18.04 -3.34
C ALA A 182 -12.50 -18.23 -3.22
N GLY A 183 -11.81 -18.06 -4.35
CA GLY A 183 -10.36 -18.17 -4.44
C GLY A 183 -9.87 -19.60 -4.65
N GLY A 184 -8.57 -19.80 -4.43
CA GLY A 184 -7.87 -21.06 -4.66
C GLY A 184 -6.52 -20.85 -5.34
N PRO A 185 -5.84 -21.95 -5.74
CA PRO A 185 -4.54 -21.86 -6.41
C PRO A 185 -4.60 -20.95 -7.65
N GLY A 186 -3.72 -19.96 -7.69
CA GLY A 186 -3.62 -19.04 -8.83
C GLY A 186 -4.76 -18.02 -8.94
N VAL A 187 -5.62 -17.88 -7.93
CA VAL A 187 -6.67 -16.86 -7.85
C VAL A 187 -6.53 -16.10 -6.54
N ALA A 188 -6.25 -14.81 -6.62
CA ALA A 188 -6.22 -13.92 -5.47
C ALA A 188 -7.61 -13.37 -5.18
N VAL A 189 -8.02 -13.46 -3.93
CA VAL A 189 -9.26 -12.90 -3.39
C VAL A 189 -8.99 -12.12 -2.12
N GLY A 190 -9.89 -11.22 -1.74
CA GLY A 190 -9.73 -10.46 -0.50
C GLY A 190 -10.94 -9.62 -0.11
N GLN A 191 -10.81 -8.95 1.04
CA GLN A 191 -11.77 -7.97 1.57
C GLN A 191 -13.23 -8.48 1.61
N PRO A 192 -13.55 -9.62 2.25
CA PRO A 192 -14.92 -10.11 2.32
C PRO A 192 -15.82 -9.14 3.12
N ARG A 193 -17.00 -8.79 2.59
CA ARG A 193 -18.01 -7.94 3.27
C ARG A 193 -19.43 -8.40 2.95
N PHE A 194 -20.19 -8.76 3.97
CA PHE A 194 -21.59 -9.12 3.80
C PHE A 194 -22.44 -7.90 3.41
N ALA A 195 -23.45 -8.13 2.57
CA ALA A 195 -24.46 -7.13 2.28
C ALA A 195 -25.19 -6.76 3.59
N PRO A 196 -25.41 -5.46 3.89
CA PRO A 196 -26.01 -5.04 5.14
C PRO A 196 -27.52 -5.35 5.22
N ALA A 197 -28.17 -5.52 4.07
CA ALA A 197 -29.60 -5.78 3.96
C ALA A 197 -29.94 -6.71 2.78
N GLY A 198 -31.17 -7.23 2.81
CA GLY A 198 -31.67 -8.19 1.83
C GLY A 198 -31.18 -9.62 2.07
N PRO A 199 -31.21 -10.50 1.04
CA PRO A 199 -30.69 -11.86 1.16
C PRO A 199 -29.21 -11.89 1.53
N VAL A 200 -28.81 -12.89 2.32
CA VAL A 200 -27.41 -13.07 2.74
C VAL A 200 -26.53 -13.28 1.51
N ARG A 201 -25.67 -12.30 1.24
CA ARG A 201 -24.72 -12.26 0.12
C ARG A 201 -23.40 -11.68 0.62
N LEU A 202 -22.31 -12.09 -0.01
CA LEU A 202 -20.96 -11.66 0.33
C LEU A 202 -20.31 -11.00 -0.89
N ALA A 203 -19.88 -9.76 -0.75
CA ALA A 203 -18.99 -9.14 -1.73
C ALA A 203 -17.54 -9.38 -1.31
N LEU A 204 -16.68 -9.51 -2.31
CA LEU A 204 -15.23 -9.69 -2.18
C LEU A 204 -14.55 -9.12 -3.42
N VAL A 205 -13.24 -8.95 -3.35
CA VAL A 205 -12.42 -8.68 -4.54
C VAL A 205 -11.85 -10.02 -5.03
N SER A 206 -11.83 -10.22 -6.35
CA SER A 206 -11.32 -11.45 -6.98
C SER A 206 -10.66 -11.13 -8.31
N ASP A 207 -9.46 -11.66 -8.54
CA ASP A 207 -8.72 -11.48 -9.79
C ASP A 207 -8.92 -12.62 -10.82
N ARG A 208 -9.90 -13.50 -10.56
CA ARG A 208 -10.23 -14.69 -11.35
C ARG A 208 -10.34 -14.47 -12.87
N ASP A 209 -10.73 -13.27 -13.29
CA ASP A 209 -10.95 -12.90 -14.70
C ASP A 209 -9.81 -12.01 -15.25
N GLY A 210 -8.68 -11.97 -14.54
CA GLY A 210 -7.47 -11.24 -14.93
C GLY A 210 -7.36 -9.83 -14.33
N TRP A 211 -8.41 -9.32 -13.68
CA TRP A 211 -8.43 -8.04 -12.97
C TRP A 211 -9.10 -8.22 -11.62
N ALA A 212 -8.57 -7.59 -10.57
CA ALA A 212 -9.12 -7.65 -9.23
C ALA A 212 -10.44 -6.87 -9.17
N ASN A 213 -11.55 -7.53 -9.51
CA ASN A 213 -12.86 -6.92 -9.58
C ASN A 213 -13.74 -7.32 -8.39
N CYS A 214 -14.65 -6.44 -8.01
CA CYS A 214 -15.69 -6.73 -7.04
C CYS A 214 -16.58 -7.86 -7.56
N THR A 215 -16.77 -8.88 -6.74
CA THR A 215 -17.57 -10.07 -7.03
C THR A 215 -18.52 -10.32 -5.87
N VAL A 216 -19.78 -10.64 -6.17
CA VAL A 216 -20.80 -11.00 -5.19
C VAL A 216 -21.07 -12.50 -5.29
N VAL A 217 -20.97 -13.19 -4.17
CA VAL A 217 -21.23 -14.63 -4.03
C VAL A 217 -22.30 -14.90 -2.97
N THR A 218 -22.93 -16.07 -3.05
CA THR A 218 -23.72 -16.62 -1.94
C THR A 218 -22.78 -17.14 -0.83
N PRO A 219 -23.28 -17.37 0.40
CA PRO A 219 -22.50 -18.02 1.46
C PRO A 219 -22.02 -19.44 1.13
N THR A 220 -22.51 -20.04 0.04
CA THR A 220 -22.07 -21.35 -0.47
C THR A 220 -21.08 -21.23 -1.63
N GLY A 221 -20.69 -20.01 -2.01
CA GLY A 221 -19.74 -19.73 -3.10
C GLY A 221 -20.33 -19.63 -4.51
N ALA A 222 -21.65 -19.67 -4.66
CA ALA A 222 -22.26 -19.46 -5.98
C ALA A 222 -22.13 -17.99 -6.38
N VAL A 223 -21.54 -17.74 -7.55
CA VAL A 223 -21.30 -16.37 -8.04
C VAL A 223 -22.60 -15.78 -8.55
N ALA A 224 -23.04 -14.69 -7.92
CA ALA A 224 -24.24 -13.96 -8.29
C ALA A 224 -23.95 -12.81 -9.25
N THR A 225 -22.83 -12.11 -9.08
CA THR A 225 -22.48 -10.94 -9.91
C THR A 225 -20.97 -10.73 -9.93
N VAL A 226 -20.44 -10.36 -11.10
CA VAL A 226 -19.07 -9.83 -11.23
C VAL A 226 -19.18 -8.44 -11.84
N PHE A 227 -18.60 -7.44 -11.19
CA PHE A 227 -18.49 -6.08 -11.72
C PHE A 227 -17.26 -6.01 -12.62
N ALA A 228 -17.31 -6.69 -13.77
CA ALA A 228 -16.15 -6.90 -14.62
C ALA A 228 -15.69 -5.60 -15.30
N GLU A 229 -14.44 -5.21 -15.09
CA GLU A 229 -13.79 -4.06 -15.72
C GLU A 229 -12.30 -4.38 -15.99
N ALA A 230 -11.74 -3.83 -17.06
CA ALA A 230 -10.29 -3.83 -17.28
C ALA A 230 -9.58 -2.75 -16.43
N ALA A 231 -9.85 -2.78 -15.13
CA ALA A 231 -9.34 -1.86 -14.11
C ALA A 231 -9.33 -2.57 -12.75
N GLU A 232 -8.40 -2.22 -11.86
CA GLU A 232 -8.38 -2.82 -10.52
C GLU A 232 -9.39 -2.14 -9.60
N HIS A 233 -10.09 -2.92 -8.78
CA HIS A 233 -11.02 -2.43 -7.76
C HIS A 233 -10.39 -2.42 -6.36
N ALA A 234 -9.11 -2.80 -6.25
CA ALA A 234 -8.38 -2.90 -5.00
C ALA A 234 -6.87 -2.74 -5.18
N GLU A 235 -6.22 -2.42 -4.06
CA GLU A 235 -4.77 -2.44 -3.92
C GLU A 235 -4.28 -3.87 -3.60
N PRO A 236 -2.98 -4.17 -3.83
CA PRO A 236 -2.40 -5.41 -3.32
C PRO A 236 -2.53 -5.50 -1.79
N THR A 237 -2.80 -6.69 -1.29
CA THR A 237 -2.94 -6.95 0.14
C THR A 237 -1.57 -7.09 0.80
N TRP A 238 -1.09 -6.02 1.45
CA TRP A 238 0.12 -6.02 2.29
C TRP A 238 -0.18 -6.09 3.79
N GLY A 239 -1.45 -5.99 4.16
CA GLY A 239 -1.91 -6.02 5.54
C GLY A 239 -3.44 -6.04 5.63
N PRO A 240 -3.99 -6.29 6.83
CA PRO A 240 -5.43 -6.33 7.03
C PRO A 240 -6.05 -4.93 7.09
N GLY A 241 -7.37 -4.87 6.96
CA GLY A 241 -8.19 -3.67 7.14
C GLY A 241 -8.53 -2.91 5.86
N GLN A 242 -8.08 -3.39 4.70
CA GLN A 242 -8.30 -2.69 3.43
C GLN A 242 -9.79 -2.53 3.09
N ARG A 243 -10.10 -1.36 2.50
CA ARG A 243 -11.45 -0.94 2.13
C ARG A 243 -11.47 -0.21 0.81
N SER A 244 -11.40 -0.98 -0.25
CA SER A 244 -11.51 -0.47 -1.61
C SER A 244 -12.93 -0.51 -2.15
N PHE A 245 -13.88 -1.11 -1.43
CA PHE A 245 -15.30 -1.09 -1.78
C PHE A 245 -16.22 -1.06 -0.55
N ALA A 246 -17.48 -0.67 -0.75
CA ALA A 246 -18.54 -0.68 0.26
C ALA A 246 -19.91 -1.00 -0.37
N TRP A 247 -20.77 -1.67 0.38
CA TRP A 247 -22.19 -1.87 0.02
C TRP A 247 -22.99 -0.60 0.26
N SER A 248 -23.97 -0.31 -0.60
CA SER A 248 -25.02 0.66 -0.28
C SER A 248 -25.80 0.23 0.97
N PRO A 249 -26.39 1.16 1.75
CA PRO A 249 -27.09 0.83 3.00
C PRO A 249 -28.24 -0.18 2.83
N ASP A 250 -28.88 -0.19 1.67
CA ASP A 250 -29.95 -1.14 1.30
C ASP A 250 -29.44 -2.46 0.69
N GLY A 251 -28.13 -2.60 0.50
CA GLY A 251 -27.49 -3.76 -0.11
C GLY A 251 -27.77 -3.92 -1.61
N ALA A 252 -28.32 -2.91 -2.28
CA ALA A 252 -28.69 -2.99 -3.70
C ALA A 252 -27.52 -2.71 -4.67
N ALA A 253 -26.50 -1.97 -4.23
CA ALA A 253 -25.36 -1.54 -5.05
C ALA A 253 -24.02 -1.67 -4.31
N LEU A 254 -22.92 -1.63 -5.06
CA LEU A 254 -21.57 -1.46 -4.54
C LEU A 254 -21.00 -0.11 -4.99
N ALA A 255 -20.21 0.50 -4.11
CA ALA A 255 -19.23 1.52 -4.44
C ALA A 255 -17.83 0.90 -4.41
N TRP A 256 -16.95 1.24 -5.36
CA TRP A 256 -15.55 0.80 -5.33
C TRP A 256 -14.57 1.87 -5.84
N CYS A 257 -13.32 1.74 -5.40
CA CYS A 257 -12.17 2.50 -5.88
C CYS A 257 -11.68 1.84 -7.16
N ARG A 258 -11.78 2.54 -8.28
CA ARG A 258 -11.29 2.09 -9.58
C ARG A 258 -9.90 2.67 -9.83
N ASN A 259 -8.90 1.82 -10.04
CA ASN A 259 -7.55 2.20 -10.45
C ASN A 259 -7.38 1.99 -11.96
N GLU A 260 -7.18 3.10 -12.68
CA GLU A 260 -6.92 3.14 -14.11
C GLU A 260 -5.47 3.59 -14.35
N SER A 261 -4.54 2.64 -14.45
CA SER A 261 -3.13 2.98 -14.73
C SER A 261 -2.50 3.98 -13.74
N GLY A 262 -2.87 3.89 -12.46
CA GLY A 262 -2.40 4.77 -11.39
C GLY A 262 -3.34 5.95 -11.11
N PHE A 263 -4.38 6.17 -11.92
CA PHE A 263 -5.39 7.20 -11.69
C PHE A 263 -6.62 6.61 -10.99
N GLY A 264 -6.94 7.17 -9.82
CA GLY A 264 -8.08 6.73 -9.03
C GLY A 264 -9.41 7.37 -9.46
N ARG A 265 -10.49 6.60 -9.35
CA ARG A 265 -11.88 7.06 -9.36
C ARG A 265 -12.69 6.37 -8.29
N LEU A 266 -13.74 7.03 -7.83
CA LEU A 266 -14.79 6.41 -7.06
C LEU A 266 -15.99 6.18 -7.98
N VAL A 267 -16.50 4.95 -8.00
CA VAL A 267 -17.63 4.58 -8.86
C VAL A 267 -18.63 3.70 -8.12
N THR A 268 -19.86 3.61 -8.64
CA THR A 268 -20.90 2.71 -8.12
C THR A 268 -21.61 1.97 -9.24
N ALA A 269 -22.15 0.79 -8.95
CA ALA A 269 -23.14 0.13 -9.79
C ALA A 269 -24.06 -0.80 -8.98
N ALA A 270 -25.28 -0.99 -9.47
CA ALA A 270 -26.12 -2.11 -9.11
C ALA A 270 -25.76 -3.34 -9.97
N PRO A 271 -26.04 -4.57 -9.51
CA PRO A 271 -25.88 -5.77 -10.33
C PRO A 271 -26.54 -5.65 -11.71
N GLY A 272 -25.77 -5.81 -12.78
CA GLY A 272 -26.24 -5.68 -14.18
C GLY A 272 -26.54 -4.25 -14.64
N GLY A 273 -26.35 -3.25 -13.77
CA GLY A 273 -26.50 -1.83 -14.10
C GLY A 273 -25.20 -1.19 -14.62
N PRO A 274 -25.29 0.05 -15.16
CA PRO A 274 -24.12 0.78 -15.59
C PRO A 274 -23.29 1.29 -14.40
N THR A 275 -21.98 1.41 -14.60
CA THR A 275 -21.07 2.08 -13.67
C THR A 275 -21.29 3.60 -13.70
N VAL A 276 -21.42 4.22 -12.54
CA VAL A 276 -21.63 5.67 -12.35
C VAL A 276 -20.45 6.27 -11.59
N GLU A 277 -19.85 7.36 -12.09
CA GLU A 277 -18.71 8.03 -11.46
C GLU A 277 -19.15 8.98 -10.32
N TRP A 278 -18.54 8.80 -9.15
CA TRP A 278 -18.71 9.62 -7.96
C TRP A 278 -17.52 10.55 -7.69
N GLY A 279 -16.39 10.41 -8.35
CA GLY A 279 -15.28 11.34 -8.14
C GLY A 279 -13.99 10.88 -8.75
N LYS A 280 -13.11 11.85 -9.04
CA LYS A 280 -11.74 11.60 -9.46
C LYS A 280 -10.79 11.76 -8.27
N GLY A 281 -9.67 11.06 -8.32
CA GLY A 281 -8.67 11.02 -7.26
C GLY A 281 -8.57 9.62 -6.67
N TRP A 282 -7.44 9.37 -6.01
CA TRP A 282 -7.24 8.14 -5.26
C TRP A 282 -8.21 8.11 -4.08
N HIS A 283 -8.93 7.00 -3.92
CA HIS A 283 -9.86 6.79 -2.82
C HIS A 283 -9.51 5.52 -2.06
N HIS A 284 -9.70 5.53 -0.75
CA HIS A 284 -9.62 4.34 0.10
C HIS A 284 -10.45 4.53 1.37
N GLY A 285 -10.59 3.48 2.18
CA GLY A 285 -11.31 3.57 3.45
C GLY A 285 -12.81 3.73 3.29
N LEU A 286 -13.41 3.17 2.22
CA LEU A 286 -14.81 3.38 1.89
C LEU A 286 -15.75 2.88 3.01
N ASP A 287 -16.78 3.67 3.29
CA ASP A 287 -17.85 3.31 4.22
C ASP A 287 -19.15 4.00 3.80
N TRP A 288 -20.16 3.25 3.38
CA TRP A 288 -21.42 3.82 2.90
C TRP A 288 -22.48 3.73 3.99
N GLY A 289 -22.74 4.87 4.63
CA GLY A 289 -23.75 5.00 5.66
C GLY A 289 -25.05 5.64 5.13
N PRO A 290 -26.09 5.72 5.98
CA PRO A 290 -27.35 6.38 5.64
C PRO A 290 -27.23 7.85 5.21
N GLN A 291 -26.18 8.54 5.69
CA GLN A 291 -25.93 9.96 5.39
C GLN A 291 -25.07 10.16 4.13
N GLY A 292 -24.56 9.08 3.52
CA GLY A 292 -23.72 9.13 2.33
C GLY A 292 -22.49 8.24 2.40
N LEU A 293 -21.73 8.25 1.30
CA LEU A 293 -20.50 7.48 1.16
C LEU A 293 -19.31 8.28 1.70
N ALA A 294 -18.71 7.80 2.78
CA ALA A 294 -17.48 8.35 3.33
C ALA A 294 -16.25 7.64 2.72
N ALA A 295 -15.19 8.41 2.47
CA ALA A 295 -13.92 7.90 1.96
C ALA A 295 -12.78 8.86 2.32
N VAL A 296 -11.55 8.38 2.27
CA VAL A 296 -10.39 9.27 2.10
C VAL A 296 -10.19 9.49 0.61
N ARG A 297 -9.98 10.76 0.21
CA ARG A 297 -9.65 11.17 -1.15
C ARG A 297 -8.30 11.87 -1.17
N SER A 298 -7.44 11.54 -2.14
CA SER A 298 -6.18 12.23 -2.42
C SER A 298 -5.90 12.32 -3.93
N GLY A 299 -4.88 13.09 -4.30
CA GLY A 299 -4.40 13.22 -5.67
C GLY A 299 -3.06 13.98 -5.70
N ALA A 300 -2.45 14.15 -6.87
CA ALA A 300 -1.16 14.83 -6.97
C ALA A 300 -1.19 16.28 -6.44
N ARG A 301 -2.37 16.90 -6.45
CA ARG A 301 -2.63 18.26 -5.93
C ARG A 301 -3.74 18.29 -4.87
N THR A 302 -4.11 17.14 -4.31
CA THR A 302 -5.15 17.06 -3.28
C THR A 302 -4.62 16.29 -2.08
N PRO A 303 -4.44 16.94 -0.92
CA PRO A 303 -3.99 16.26 0.29
C PRO A 303 -5.01 15.19 0.71
N PRO A 304 -4.57 14.12 1.42
CA PRO A 304 -5.48 13.13 1.97
C PRO A 304 -6.57 13.80 2.80
N THR A 305 -7.82 13.60 2.39
CA THR A 305 -8.98 14.31 2.95
C THR A 305 -10.12 13.33 3.17
N VAL A 306 -10.69 13.29 4.38
CA VAL A 306 -11.96 12.61 4.63
C VAL A 306 -13.05 13.40 3.94
N VAL A 307 -13.75 12.77 3.00
CA VAL A 307 -14.87 13.33 2.26
C VAL A 307 -16.12 12.51 2.50
N VAL A 308 -17.28 13.19 2.48
CA VAL A 308 -18.60 12.56 2.46
C VAL A 308 -19.31 12.98 1.18
N TYR A 309 -19.68 11.99 0.39
CA TYR A 309 -20.53 12.14 -0.78
C TYR A 309 -21.99 11.87 -0.40
N ALA A 310 -22.87 12.85 -0.56
CA ALA A 310 -24.28 12.72 -0.20
C ALA A 310 -25.21 13.01 -1.40
N GLY A 311 -26.25 12.18 -1.55
CA GLY A 311 -27.09 12.11 -2.74
C GLY A 311 -26.42 11.33 -3.88
N ASP A 312 -27.08 11.28 -5.04
CA ASP A 312 -26.63 10.52 -6.20
C ASP A 312 -26.04 11.42 -7.30
N PRO A 313 -25.05 10.94 -8.08
CA PRO A 313 -24.62 11.64 -9.28
C PRO A 313 -25.77 11.90 -10.28
N PRO A 314 -25.72 13.01 -11.05
CA PRO A 314 -24.67 14.04 -11.03
C PRO A 314 -24.88 15.12 -9.96
N THR A 315 -26.00 15.08 -9.21
CA THR A 315 -26.41 16.14 -8.27
C THR A 315 -25.87 15.97 -6.86
N ARG A 316 -25.08 14.92 -6.61
CA ARG A 316 -24.42 14.66 -5.32
C ARG A 316 -23.64 15.88 -4.83
N SER A 317 -23.65 16.07 -3.52
CA SER A 317 -22.78 17.02 -2.83
C SER A 317 -21.49 16.32 -2.36
N VAL A 318 -20.41 17.09 -2.23
CA VAL A 318 -19.16 16.65 -1.57
C VAL A 318 -18.91 17.56 -0.41
N ARG A 319 -18.78 16.99 0.79
CA ARG A 319 -18.35 17.70 1.98
C ARG A 319 -16.99 17.20 2.41
N GLU A 320 -16.03 18.11 2.52
CA GLU A 320 -14.74 17.84 3.15
C GLU A 320 -14.92 17.90 4.67
N VAL A 321 -14.50 16.84 5.35
CA VAL A 321 -14.69 16.67 6.80
C VAL A 321 -13.40 16.95 7.56
N ALA A 322 -12.28 16.43 7.07
CA ALA A 322 -10.97 16.59 7.69
C ALA A 322 -9.86 16.45 6.65
N VAL A 323 -8.84 17.32 6.74
CA VAL A 323 -7.66 17.30 5.87
C VAL A 323 -6.46 16.82 6.69
N GLY A 324 -5.71 15.85 6.16
CA GLY A 324 -4.54 15.28 6.85
C GLY A 324 -3.29 16.17 6.78
N ALA A 325 -3.16 16.94 5.70
CA ALA A 325 -1.94 17.68 5.34
C ALA A 325 -2.19 19.18 5.12
N ASP A 326 -2.97 19.82 6.00
CA ASP A 326 -3.38 21.23 5.88
C ASP A 326 -2.22 22.25 5.91
N ALA A 327 -1.05 21.85 6.41
CA ALA A 327 0.14 22.70 6.48
C ALA A 327 0.90 22.89 5.15
N VAL A 328 0.62 22.09 4.11
CA VAL A 328 1.33 22.17 2.82
C VAL A 328 0.40 22.65 1.72
N ALA A 329 0.65 23.86 1.22
CA ALA A 329 -0.05 24.39 0.06
C ALA A 329 0.33 23.59 -1.21
N SER A 330 -0.66 23.21 -2.00
CA SER A 330 -0.48 22.54 -3.30
C SER A 330 -0.19 23.50 -4.45
N ASP A 331 -0.03 24.80 -4.16
CA ASP A 331 0.22 25.82 -5.19
C ASP A 331 1.53 25.51 -5.92
N GLY A 332 1.43 25.23 -7.23
CA GLY A 332 2.56 24.86 -8.06
C GLY A 332 2.89 23.36 -8.12
N PHE A 333 2.13 22.50 -7.43
CA PHE A 333 2.24 21.05 -7.62
C PHE A 333 1.81 20.66 -9.03
N VAL A 334 2.48 19.66 -9.59
CA VAL A 334 2.28 19.20 -10.97
C VAL A 334 1.51 17.88 -10.97
N GLU A 335 0.49 17.79 -11.83
CA GLU A 335 -0.15 16.50 -12.16
C GLU A 335 0.76 15.73 -13.13
N PRO A 336 1.00 14.43 -12.89
CA PRO A 336 1.77 13.63 -13.84
C PRO A 336 0.99 13.37 -15.13
N THR A 337 1.74 13.19 -16.22
CA THR A 337 1.23 12.61 -17.46
C THR A 337 1.44 11.10 -17.43
N PRO A 338 0.41 10.26 -17.68
CA PRO A 338 0.62 8.84 -17.90
C PRO A 338 1.40 8.64 -19.19
N VAL A 339 2.41 7.78 -19.14
CA VAL A 339 3.29 7.48 -20.27
C VAL A 339 3.46 5.98 -20.43
N THR A 340 3.64 5.53 -21.67
CA THR A 340 3.98 4.15 -21.99
C THR A 340 5.15 4.05 -22.96
N TRP A 341 5.84 2.92 -22.91
CA TRP A 341 6.92 2.54 -23.82
C TRP A 341 6.98 1.01 -23.97
N ALA A 342 7.68 0.54 -25.00
CA ALA A 342 7.92 -0.90 -25.19
C ALA A 342 9.19 -1.34 -24.48
N ALA A 343 9.11 -2.46 -23.76
CA ALA A 343 10.26 -3.23 -23.31
C ALA A 343 11.00 -3.86 -24.52
N PRO A 344 12.25 -4.36 -24.34
CA PRO A 344 13.01 -4.97 -25.43
C PRO A 344 12.32 -6.16 -26.12
N ASP A 345 11.46 -6.88 -25.40
CA ASP A 345 10.66 -8.00 -25.90
C ASP A 345 9.28 -7.59 -26.46
N GLY A 346 9.01 -6.28 -26.52
CA GLY A 346 7.78 -5.71 -27.07
C GLY A 346 6.63 -5.58 -26.07
N ALA A 347 6.79 -6.00 -24.81
CA ALA A 347 5.78 -5.77 -23.79
C ALA A 347 5.58 -4.26 -23.54
N GLU A 348 4.34 -3.80 -23.42
CA GLU A 348 4.08 -2.42 -23.01
C GLU A 348 4.43 -2.24 -21.53
N VAL A 349 5.12 -1.16 -21.20
CA VAL A 349 5.49 -0.74 -19.85
C VAL A 349 4.85 0.62 -19.59
N HIS A 350 4.42 0.83 -18.35
CA HIS A 350 3.71 2.03 -17.93
C HIS A 350 4.55 2.89 -16.99
N GLY A 351 4.20 4.17 -16.87
CA GLY A 351 4.78 5.05 -15.88
C GLY A 351 4.05 6.39 -15.76
N LEU A 352 4.49 7.18 -14.79
CA LEU A 352 4.02 8.55 -14.57
C LEU A 352 5.18 9.51 -14.80
N TRP A 353 4.97 10.52 -15.63
CA TRP A 353 5.97 11.54 -15.93
C TRP A 353 5.55 12.91 -15.40
N PHE A 354 6.39 13.50 -14.56
CA PHE A 354 6.22 14.82 -14.00
C PHE A 354 7.21 15.77 -14.69
N ALA A 355 6.68 16.70 -15.48
CA ALA A 355 7.47 17.79 -16.05
C ALA A 355 7.64 18.90 -15.01
N PRO A 356 8.85 19.44 -14.79
CA PRO A 356 9.05 20.52 -13.83
C PRO A 356 8.41 21.82 -14.33
N PRO A 357 8.08 22.76 -13.42
CA PRO A 357 7.73 24.11 -13.80
C PRO A 357 8.85 24.73 -14.65
N GLY A 358 8.52 25.24 -15.84
CA GLY A 358 9.50 25.71 -16.83
C GLY A 358 9.80 24.74 -17.97
N GLY A 359 9.28 23.50 -17.89
CA GLY A 359 9.38 22.50 -18.95
C GLY A 359 10.56 21.55 -18.77
N ALA A 360 10.50 20.38 -19.43
CA ALA A 360 11.51 19.32 -19.29
C ALA A 360 12.75 19.51 -20.17
N GLY A 361 12.75 20.48 -21.10
CA GLY A 361 13.84 20.73 -22.03
C GLY A 361 15.13 21.08 -21.29
N GLY A 362 16.07 20.15 -21.24
CA GLY A 362 17.32 20.31 -20.49
C GLY A 362 17.15 20.26 -18.96
N ALA A 363 16.03 19.74 -18.44
CA ALA A 363 15.91 19.44 -17.02
C ALA A 363 16.65 18.13 -16.70
N PRO A 364 17.36 18.02 -15.55
CA PRO A 364 17.92 16.73 -15.12
C PRO A 364 16.78 15.72 -14.90
N LEU A 365 17.01 14.47 -15.29
CA LEU A 365 16.03 13.39 -15.17
C LEU A 365 16.26 12.64 -13.86
N LEU A 366 15.20 12.54 -13.04
CA LEU A 366 15.16 11.69 -11.87
C LEU A 366 14.23 10.51 -12.15
N VAL A 367 14.74 9.29 -12.04
CA VAL A 367 13.88 8.10 -12.08
C VAL A 367 13.56 7.65 -10.68
N HIS A 368 12.28 7.66 -10.33
CA HIS A 368 11.78 7.18 -9.05
C HIS A 368 11.23 5.76 -9.18
N LEU A 369 11.83 4.81 -8.47
CA LEU A 369 11.51 3.39 -8.53
C LEU A 369 10.79 2.97 -7.23
N HIS A 370 9.55 2.51 -7.36
CA HIS A 370 8.74 2.11 -6.21
C HIS A 370 9.20 0.78 -5.60
N GLY A 371 8.87 0.56 -4.32
CA GLY A 371 9.07 -0.72 -3.63
C GLY A 371 8.00 -1.75 -3.99
N GLY A 372 8.05 -2.94 -3.37
CA GLY A 372 7.11 -4.03 -3.64
C GLY A 372 7.85 -5.34 -3.86
N PRO A 373 8.18 -5.75 -5.10
CA PRO A 373 7.93 -5.06 -6.38
C PRO A 373 6.48 -5.15 -6.86
N THR A 374 5.65 -5.97 -6.20
CA THR A 374 4.21 -6.09 -6.45
C THR A 374 3.43 -4.94 -5.81
N ASP A 375 3.70 -3.72 -6.29
CA ASP A 375 3.02 -2.48 -5.92
C ASP A 375 2.98 -1.54 -7.14
N GLN A 376 2.72 -0.25 -6.96
CA GLN A 376 2.63 0.70 -8.06
C GLN A 376 2.90 2.13 -7.60
N THR A 377 3.50 2.95 -8.45
CA THR A 377 3.40 4.42 -8.34
C THR A 377 2.02 4.89 -8.82
N ARG A 378 1.31 5.64 -7.97
CA ARG A 378 -0.04 6.14 -8.22
C ARG A 378 -0.10 7.67 -8.22
N VAL A 379 -1.19 8.22 -8.72
CA VAL A 379 -1.49 9.65 -8.68
C VAL A 379 -2.14 10.01 -7.35
N GLU A 380 -1.29 10.12 -6.34
CA GLU A 380 -1.65 10.46 -4.96
C GLU A 380 -0.83 11.66 -4.45
N TRP A 381 -0.98 12.01 -3.16
CA TRP A 381 -0.29 13.13 -2.54
C TRP A 381 1.20 12.82 -2.27
N ALA A 382 1.96 12.67 -3.36
CA ALA A 382 3.35 12.23 -3.36
C ALA A 382 4.33 13.40 -3.16
N LEU A 383 4.38 13.95 -1.95
CA LEU A 383 5.20 15.13 -1.61
C LEU A 383 6.69 15.00 -1.93
N ARG A 384 7.25 13.79 -1.82
CA ARG A 384 8.66 13.54 -2.18
C ARG A 384 8.91 13.77 -3.68
N LEU A 385 7.98 13.40 -4.54
CA LEU A 385 8.10 13.66 -5.99
C LEU A 385 7.95 15.16 -6.26
N GLN A 386 6.94 15.81 -5.67
CA GLN A 386 6.73 17.26 -5.79
C GLN A 386 7.94 18.06 -5.30
N TYR A 387 8.65 17.58 -4.27
CA TYR A 387 9.87 18.20 -3.76
C TYR A 387 10.96 18.34 -4.83
N PHE A 388 11.19 17.28 -5.63
CA PHE A 388 12.17 17.29 -6.72
C PHE A 388 11.64 18.03 -7.96
N VAL A 389 10.36 17.83 -8.31
CA VAL A 389 9.71 18.54 -9.42
C VAL A 389 9.81 20.06 -9.23
N ALA A 390 9.51 20.56 -8.02
CA ALA A 390 9.61 21.98 -7.68
C ALA A 390 11.06 22.52 -7.76
N ARG A 391 12.07 21.64 -7.66
CA ARG A 391 13.50 21.96 -7.79
C ARG A 391 14.03 21.81 -9.21
N GLY A 392 13.15 21.67 -10.20
CA GLY A 392 13.52 21.64 -11.61
C GLY A 392 13.90 20.26 -12.15
N TRP A 393 13.69 19.18 -11.37
CA TRP A 393 13.86 17.83 -11.87
C TRP A 393 12.67 17.43 -12.73
N SER A 394 12.92 16.83 -13.88
CA SER A 394 11.89 16.02 -14.52
C SER A 394 11.90 14.64 -13.90
N VAL A 395 10.74 14.19 -13.41
CA VAL A 395 10.65 12.94 -12.68
C VAL A 395 9.91 11.93 -13.55
N LEU A 396 10.54 10.79 -13.82
CA LEU A 396 9.90 9.61 -14.39
C LEU A 396 9.71 8.60 -13.27
N ALA A 397 8.49 8.11 -13.06
CA ALA A 397 8.18 7.05 -12.11
C ALA A 397 7.62 5.84 -12.86
N PRO A 398 8.47 4.90 -13.30
CA PRO A 398 8.05 3.68 -13.97
C PRO A 398 7.22 2.77 -13.07
N ASN A 399 6.27 2.08 -13.69
CA ASN A 399 5.59 0.91 -13.17
C ASN A 399 5.99 -0.28 -14.07
N PRO A 400 7.18 -0.88 -13.84
CA PRO A 400 7.66 -2.00 -14.64
C PRO A 400 6.77 -3.24 -14.48
N ARG A 401 6.94 -4.23 -15.35
CA ARG A 401 6.29 -5.54 -15.20
C ARG A 401 6.52 -6.08 -13.79
N GLY A 402 5.46 -6.62 -13.18
CA GLY A 402 5.42 -6.89 -11.74
C GLY A 402 4.54 -5.92 -10.96
N SER A 403 4.36 -4.70 -11.48
CA SER A 403 3.52 -3.71 -10.81
C SER A 403 2.05 -4.12 -10.79
N THR A 404 1.30 -3.56 -9.85
CA THR A 404 -0.16 -3.67 -9.77
C THR A 404 -0.84 -2.55 -10.58
N GLY A 405 -2.16 -2.61 -10.76
CA GLY A 405 -2.91 -1.57 -11.49
C GLY A 405 -3.11 -1.81 -12.98
N TYR A 406 -2.56 -2.92 -13.50
CA TYR A 406 -2.53 -3.26 -14.94
C TYR A 406 -2.98 -4.70 -15.21
N GLY A 407 -3.69 -5.32 -14.26
CA GLY A 407 -4.20 -6.67 -14.35
C GLY A 407 -3.16 -7.73 -13.97
N ARG A 408 -3.68 -8.91 -13.61
CA ARG A 408 -2.93 -10.07 -13.14
C ARG A 408 -1.83 -10.49 -14.11
N THR A 409 -2.09 -10.44 -15.42
CA THR A 409 -1.09 -10.79 -16.45
C THR A 409 0.15 -9.90 -16.35
N PHE A 410 -0.02 -8.59 -16.19
CA PHE A 410 1.08 -7.65 -16.07
C PHE A 410 1.82 -7.80 -14.73
N THR A 411 1.08 -7.98 -13.63
CA THR A 411 1.65 -8.24 -12.31
C THR A 411 2.45 -9.55 -12.29
N ARG A 412 1.94 -10.63 -12.89
CA ARG A 412 2.63 -11.93 -12.94
C ARG A 412 3.74 -11.99 -13.98
N ALA A 413 3.88 -11.00 -14.84
CA ALA A 413 4.97 -10.96 -15.82
C ALA A 413 6.37 -10.86 -15.17
N LEU A 414 6.46 -10.53 -13.87
CA LEU A 414 7.73 -10.54 -13.13
C LEU A 414 8.10 -11.91 -12.54
N VAL A 415 7.20 -12.90 -12.52
CA VAL A 415 7.48 -14.25 -12.00
C VAL A 415 8.70 -14.86 -12.72
N GLY A 416 9.69 -15.31 -11.96
CA GLY A 416 11.02 -15.76 -12.42
C GLY A 416 11.92 -14.67 -13.06
N GLY A 417 11.46 -13.43 -13.16
CA GLY A 417 12.07 -12.34 -13.90
C GLY A 417 12.61 -11.18 -13.05
N TRP A 418 12.46 -11.20 -11.73
CA TRP A 418 12.92 -10.11 -10.86
C TRP A 418 14.44 -9.95 -10.89
N GLY A 419 14.91 -8.71 -11.08
CA GLY A 419 16.31 -8.35 -11.32
C GLY A 419 16.72 -8.40 -12.80
N ALA A 420 15.79 -8.74 -13.69
CA ALA A 420 16.01 -8.80 -15.13
C ALA A 420 14.97 -8.00 -15.90
N ARG A 421 13.69 -8.41 -15.85
CA ARG A 421 12.61 -7.80 -16.63
C ARG A 421 12.27 -6.39 -16.13
N ASP A 422 12.20 -6.20 -14.82
CA ASP A 422 12.00 -4.89 -14.21
C ASP A 422 13.14 -3.92 -14.55
N VAL A 423 14.38 -4.42 -14.61
CA VAL A 423 15.54 -3.62 -15.01
C VAL A 423 15.50 -3.30 -16.52
N ASP A 424 15.14 -4.26 -17.37
CA ASP A 424 14.95 -4.03 -18.82
C ASP A 424 13.90 -2.95 -19.09
N ASP A 425 12.79 -3.01 -18.36
CA ASP A 425 11.68 -2.07 -18.48
C ASP A 425 12.11 -0.64 -18.12
N VAL A 426 12.89 -0.49 -17.03
CA VAL A 426 13.43 0.81 -16.60
C VAL A 426 14.44 1.36 -17.60
N LEU A 427 15.35 0.53 -18.10
CA LEU A 427 16.37 0.95 -19.08
C LEU A 427 15.74 1.35 -20.42
N ALA A 428 14.72 0.64 -20.88
CA ALA A 428 13.94 1.02 -22.06
C ALA A 428 13.23 2.37 -21.84
N GLY A 429 12.69 2.59 -20.64
CA GLY A 429 12.04 3.85 -20.25
C GLY A 429 13.01 5.04 -20.28
N LEU A 430 14.24 4.85 -19.79
CA LEU A 430 15.31 5.85 -19.86
C LEU A 430 15.66 6.23 -21.30
N ALA A 431 15.81 5.25 -22.18
CA ALA A 431 16.09 5.50 -23.59
C ALA A 431 14.97 6.31 -24.27
N VAL A 432 13.71 5.94 -24.00
CA VAL A 432 12.54 6.66 -24.51
C VAL A 432 12.42 8.06 -23.92
N ALA A 433 12.73 8.23 -22.63
CA ALA A 433 12.72 9.54 -21.98
C ALA A 433 13.73 10.50 -22.64
N GLY A 434 14.94 10.03 -22.94
CA GLY A 434 15.93 10.80 -23.69
C GLY A 434 15.46 11.15 -25.11
N ALA A 435 14.93 10.17 -25.84
CA ALA A 435 14.47 10.36 -27.22
C ALA A 435 13.26 11.31 -27.33
N ARG A 436 12.35 11.28 -26.35
CA ARG A 436 11.15 12.13 -26.30
C ARG A 436 11.38 13.49 -25.62
N GLY A 437 12.58 13.75 -25.11
CA GLY A 437 12.90 15.00 -24.43
C GLY A 437 12.19 15.16 -23.08
N TRP A 438 11.93 14.06 -22.39
CA TRP A 438 11.35 14.06 -21.03
C TRP A 438 12.36 14.43 -19.95
N GLY A 439 13.62 14.65 -20.32
CA GLY A 439 14.70 15.10 -19.47
C GLY A 439 16.03 15.02 -20.23
N ASP A 440 17.08 15.55 -19.64
CA ASP A 440 18.43 15.48 -20.18
C ASP A 440 19.03 14.07 -19.96
N PRO A 441 19.27 13.30 -21.04
CA PRO A 441 19.79 11.94 -20.93
C PRO A 441 21.22 11.86 -20.41
N THR A 442 21.92 12.99 -20.29
CA THR A 442 23.28 13.06 -19.75
C THR A 442 23.31 13.36 -18.24
N ARG A 443 22.17 13.76 -17.67
CA ARG A 443 22.00 14.13 -16.26
C ARG A 443 20.87 13.31 -15.63
N VAL A 444 21.13 12.01 -15.45
CA VAL A 444 20.17 11.04 -14.93
C VAL A 444 20.57 10.58 -13.53
N GLY A 445 19.65 10.74 -12.57
CA GLY A 445 19.75 10.13 -11.24
C GLY A 445 18.67 9.06 -11.03
N LEU A 446 18.99 7.98 -10.32
CA LEU A 446 18.02 6.96 -9.93
C LEU A 446 17.79 7.02 -8.41
N VAL A 447 16.53 6.95 -7.99
CA VAL A 447 16.16 6.91 -6.57
C VAL A 447 15.14 5.80 -6.35
N GLY A 448 15.40 4.92 -5.40
CA GLY A 448 14.48 3.83 -5.07
C GLY A 448 14.65 3.34 -3.64
N GLY A 449 13.59 2.78 -3.08
CA GLY A 449 13.62 2.13 -1.76
C GLY A 449 13.28 0.65 -1.89
N SER A 450 13.82 -0.20 -1.00
CA SER A 450 13.49 -1.64 -0.97
C SER A 450 13.74 -2.30 -2.34
N ALA A 451 12.76 -3.01 -2.91
CA ALA A 451 12.81 -3.56 -4.26
C ALA A 451 13.14 -2.52 -5.35
N GLY A 452 12.69 -1.27 -5.21
CA GLY A 452 13.04 -0.19 -6.14
C GLY A 452 14.51 0.23 -6.03
N GLY A 453 15.10 0.12 -4.84
CA GLY A 453 16.54 0.31 -4.63
C GLY A 453 17.37 -0.80 -5.30
N PHE A 454 16.90 -2.04 -5.23
CA PHE A 454 17.47 -3.17 -5.95
C PHE A 454 17.46 -2.96 -7.48
N THR A 455 16.30 -2.60 -8.04
CA THR A 455 16.18 -2.29 -9.48
C THR A 455 17.07 -1.10 -9.86
N ALA A 456 17.18 -0.06 -9.01
CA ALA A 456 18.05 1.10 -9.27
C ALA A 456 19.52 0.71 -9.38
N LEU A 457 20.01 -0.13 -8.45
CA LEU A 457 21.41 -0.58 -8.44
C LEU A 457 21.73 -1.44 -9.67
N LEU A 458 20.86 -2.39 -10.02
CA LEU A 458 21.06 -3.21 -11.22
C LEU A 458 20.95 -2.41 -12.52
N ALA A 459 20.05 -1.43 -12.60
CA ALA A 459 19.97 -0.52 -13.74
C ALA A 459 21.27 0.28 -13.91
N ALA A 460 21.86 0.77 -12.82
CA ALA A 460 23.13 1.49 -12.87
C ALA A 460 24.32 0.59 -13.27
N VAL A 461 24.34 -0.68 -12.83
CA VAL A 461 25.31 -1.70 -13.28
C VAL A 461 25.24 -1.88 -14.79
N ARG A 462 24.02 -1.97 -15.34
CA ARG A 462 23.77 -2.27 -16.76
C ARG A 462 23.83 -1.06 -17.68
N ALA A 463 23.73 0.16 -17.14
CA ALA A 463 23.87 1.41 -17.87
C ALA A 463 24.92 2.35 -17.22
N PRO A 464 26.19 1.90 -17.12
CA PRO A 464 27.22 2.59 -16.34
C PRO A 464 27.64 3.96 -16.89
N GLU A 465 27.27 4.27 -18.13
CA GLU A 465 27.51 5.58 -18.77
C GLU A 465 26.24 6.45 -18.81
N GLY A 466 25.06 5.84 -18.67
CA GLY A 466 23.76 6.52 -18.74
C GLY A 466 23.23 7.00 -17.39
N VAL A 467 23.81 6.53 -16.27
CA VAL A 467 23.39 6.88 -14.92
C VAL A 467 24.51 7.66 -14.22
N ARG A 468 24.18 8.84 -13.67
CA ARG A 468 25.15 9.71 -12.97
C ARG A 468 25.22 9.46 -11.47
N ALA A 469 24.14 8.99 -10.86
CA ALA A 469 24.08 8.70 -9.43
C ALA A 469 22.92 7.78 -9.08
N VAL A 470 23.06 7.04 -7.98
CA VAL A 470 21.97 6.26 -7.37
C VAL A 470 21.82 6.64 -5.91
N VAL A 471 20.57 6.88 -5.47
CA VAL A 471 20.22 6.91 -4.05
C VAL A 471 19.30 5.73 -3.74
N ALA A 472 19.75 4.83 -2.88
CA ALA A 472 19.06 3.60 -2.56
C ALA A 472 18.74 3.55 -1.05
N ALA A 473 17.45 3.54 -0.71
CA ALA A 473 16.98 3.44 0.67
C ALA A 473 16.66 1.97 1.02
N TYR A 474 17.26 1.43 2.08
CA TYR A 474 17.11 0.04 2.54
C TYR A 474 17.03 -0.97 1.38
N PRO A 475 17.98 -0.93 0.43
CA PRO A 475 17.89 -1.71 -0.80
C PRO A 475 18.22 -3.18 -0.56
N VAL A 476 17.56 -4.07 -1.28
CA VAL A 476 18.07 -5.44 -1.45
C VAL A 476 19.36 -5.37 -2.27
N THR A 477 20.47 -5.89 -1.73
CA THR A 477 21.79 -5.88 -2.40
C THR A 477 22.37 -7.27 -2.59
N ASP A 478 21.93 -8.23 -1.78
CA ASP A 478 22.31 -9.64 -1.85
C ASP A 478 21.06 -10.51 -1.68
N LEU A 479 20.65 -11.17 -2.77
CA LEU A 479 19.47 -12.04 -2.77
C LEU A 479 19.67 -13.25 -1.86
N HIS A 480 20.86 -13.85 -1.80
CA HIS A 480 21.11 -14.99 -0.91
C HIS A 480 21.00 -14.59 0.56
N ALA A 481 21.55 -13.42 0.92
CA ALA A 481 21.38 -12.87 2.26
C ALA A 481 19.90 -12.57 2.56
N LEU A 482 19.16 -12.03 1.60
CA LEU A 482 17.73 -11.78 1.75
C LEU A 482 16.93 -13.06 2.03
N ALA A 483 17.16 -14.15 1.27
CA ALA A 483 16.51 -15.44 1.53
C ALA A 483 16.74 -15.95 2.95
N ALA A 484 17.91 -15.69 3.52
CA ALA A 484 18.27 -16.17 4.85
C ALA A 484 17.64 -15.33 5.98
N THR A 485 17.38 -14.04 5.75
CA THR A 485 17.02 -13.09 6.82
C THR A 485 15.69 -12.39 6.65
N THR A 486 15.01 -12.54 5.51
CA THR A 486 13.74 -11.84 5.27
C THR A 486 12.65 -12.33 6.23
N TRP A 487 11.72 -11.44 6.53
CA TRP A 487 10.59 -11.72 7.42
C TRP A 487 9.62 -12.74 6.83
N ARG A 488 8.83 -13.35 7.73
CA ARG A 488 7.98 -14.51 7.42
C ARG A 488 7.03 -14.31 6.24
N PHE A 489 6.42 -13.13 6.12
CA PHE A 489 5.41 -12.85 5.09
C PHE A 489 6.01 -12.94 3.67
N GLU A 490 7.20 -12.39 3.44
CA GLU A 490 7.83 -12.36 2.11
C GLU A 490 8.75 -13.56 1.83
N ARG A 491 8.89 -14.51 2.76
CA ARG A 491 9.94 -15.55 2.71
C ARG A 491 9.95 -16.37 1.41
N HIS A 492 8.78 -16.66 0.85
CA HIS A 492 8.64 -17.46 -0.38
C HIS A 492 8.38 -16.59 -1.62
N ALA A 493 8.13 -15.29 -1.45
CA ALA A 493 7.89 -14.39 -2.59
C ALA A 493 9.08 -14.41 -3.56
N HIS A 494 10.30 -14.49 -3.04
CA HIS A 494 11.54 -14.54 -3.81
C HIS A 494 11.70 -15.83 -4.63
N ASP A 495 11.24 -16.98 -4.09
CA ASP A 495 11.24 -18.24 -4.83
C ASP A 495 10.34 -18.17 -6.06
N THR A 496 9.19 -17.47 -5.94
CA THR A 496 8.29 -17.20 -7.07
C THR A 496 8.89 -16.18 -8.04
N LEU A 497 9.49 -15.10 -7.55
CA LEU A 497 10.00 -14.00 -8.37
C LEU A 497 11.33 -14.29 -9.08
N ILE A 498 12.15 -15.19 -8.55
CA ILE A 498 13.49 -15.52 -9.09
C ILE A 498 13.57 -16.99 -9.51
N GLY A 499 13.09 -17.89 -8.66
CA GLY A 499 13.18 -19.34 -8.81
C GLY A 499 13.65 -20.01 -7.52
N PRO A 500 13.28 -21.28 -7.27
CA PRO A 500 13.54 -21.93 -5.98
C PRO A 500 15.02 -22.28 -5.77
N LEU A 501 15.50 -22.08 -4.55
CA LEU A 501 16.81 -22.59 -4.10
C LEU A 501 16.75 -24.10 -3.80
N PRO A 502 17.86 -24.85 -3.97
CA PRO A 502 19.17 -24.40 -4.49
C PRO A 502 19.26 -24.36 -6.03
N ALA A 503 18.23 -24.80 -6.76
CA ALA A 503 18.27 -24.95 -8.21
C ALA A 503 18.54 -23.63 -8.96
N ALA A 504 18.04 -22.50 -8.44
CA ALA A 504 18.25 -21.18 -9.01
C ALA A 504 19.46 -20.42 -8.43
N ALA A 505 20.35 -21.04 -7.66
CA ALA A 505 21.40 -20.34 -6.90
C ALA A 505 22.29 -19.42 -7.75
N ASP A 506 22.58 -19.79 -9.01
CA ASP A 506 23.34 -18.95 -9.93
C ASP A 506 22.56 -17.74 -10.39
N VAL A 507 21.24 -17.86 -10.60
CA VAL A 507 20.36 -16.72 -10.93
C VAL A 507 20.30 -15.74 -9.76
N TRP A 508 20.20 -16.25 -8.53
CA TRP A 508 20.23 -15.40 -7.32
C TRP A 508 21.55 -14.65 -7.19
N ARG A 509 22.68 -15.31 -7.48
CA ARG A 509 24.00 -14.66 -7.46
C ARG A 509 24.12 -13.61 -8.57
N ASP A 510 23.76 -13.97 -9.79
CA ASP A 510 23.85 -13.11 -10.98
C ASP A 510 22.96 -11.87 -10.85
N ARG A 511 21.80 -11.99 -10.20
CA ARG A 511 20.89 -10.86 -10.01
C ARG A 511 21.12 -10.09 -8.71
N SER A 512 22.15 -10.42 -7.92
CA SER A 512 22.48 -9.65 -6.71
C SER A 512 23.37 -8.45 -7.05
N PRO A 513 22.97 -7.20 -6.71
CA PRO A 513 23.81 -6.02 -6.91
C PRO A 513 25.25 -6.14 -6.39
N ILE A 514 25.44 -6.80 -5.24
CA ILE A 514 26.77 -6.96 -4.64
C ILE A 514 27.76 -7.74 -5.53
N THR A 515 27.27 -8.68 -6.34
CA THR A 515 28.09 -9.44 -7.31
C THR A 515 28.72 -8.53 -8.36
N HIS A 516 28.08 -7.39 -8.63
CA HIS A 516 28.47 -6.44 -9.68
C HIS A 516 29.11 -5.17 -9.14
N ALA A 517 29.62 -5.20 -7.90
CA ALA A 517 30.21 -4.03 -7.23
C ALA A 517 31.28 -3.30 -8.09
N ALA A 518 32.11 -4.06 -8.82
CA ALA A 518 33.15 -3.50 -9.70
C ALA A 518 32.61 -2.87 -11.00
N ALA A 519 31.37 -3.18 -11.39
CA ALA A 519 30.72 -2.62 -12.58
C ALA A 519 30.02 -1.28 -12.30
N LEU A 520 29.77 -0.94 -11.03
CA LEU A 520 29.16 0.32 -10.63
C LEU A 520 30.15 1.49 -10.77
N ARG A 521 29.94 2.31 -11.81
CA ARG A 521 30.80 3.47 -12.11
C ARG A 521 30.33 4.79 -11.50
N CYS A 522 29.04 4.94 -11.26
CA CYS A 522 28.47 6.14 -10.68
C CYS A 522 28.57 6.12 -9.14
N PRO A 523 28.63 7.29 -8.47
CA PRO A 523 28.47 7.36 -7.02
C PRO A 523 27.13 6.79 -6.55
N VAL A 524 27.13 6.12 -5.40
CA VAL A 524 25.94 5.56 -4.75
C VAL A 524 25.81 6.10 -3.33
N LEU A 525 24.61 6.55 -2.94
CA LEU A 525 24.25 6.81 -1.55
C LEU A 525 23.27 5.75 -1.06
N VAL A 526 23.62 5.05 0.01
CA VAL A 526 22.76 4.09 0.70
C VAL A 526 22.26 4.70 2.00
N LEU A 527 20.95 4.72 2.19
CA LEU A 527 20.28 5.13 3.43
C LEU A 527 19.61 3.92 4.07
N GLN A 528 19.98 3.56 5.30
CA GLN A 528 19.55 2.29 5.92
C GLN A 528 18.93 2.54 7.30
N GLY A 529 17.83 1.84 7.61
CA GLY A 529 17.32 1.76 8.99
C GLY A 529 18.08 0.68 9.77
N GLY A 530 18.54 0.99 10.99
CA GLY A 530 19.30 0.06 11.83
C GLY A 530 18.47 -1.03 12.49
N ALA A 531 17.14 -0.86 12.55
CA ALA A 531 16.17 -1.82 13.08
C ALA A 531 15.33 -2.49 11.97
N ASP A 532 15.81 -2.45 10.72
CA ASP A 532 15.13 -3.04 9.57
C ASP A 532 15.10 -4.57 9.65
N ARG A 533 13.89 -5.15 9.64
CA ARG A 533 13.63 -6.60 9.69
C ARG A 533 13.28 -7.20 8.33
N VAL A 534 13.08 -6.37 7.31
CA VAL A 534 12.76 -6.82 5.95
C VAL A 534 14.04 -6.98 5.15
N VAL A 535 14.90 -5.95 5.17
CA VAL A 535 16.22 -5.97 4.55
C VAL A 535 17.28 -5.61 5.60
N ALA A 536 18.03 -6.62 6.03
CA ALA A 536 18.97 -6.49 7.14
C ALA A 536 20.03 -5.40 6.86
N PRO A 537 20.39 -4.56 7.85
CA PRO A 537 21.37 -3.48 7.67
C PRO A 537 22.74 -3.95 7.18
N ASP A 538 23.12 -5.18 7.55
CA ASP A 538 24.37 -5.81 7.15
C ASP A 538 24.50 -5.96 5.63
N GLN A 539 23.39 -6.10 4.89
CA GLN A 539 23.40 -6.13 3.42
C GLN A 539 23.89 -4.81 2.83
N SER A 540 23.42 -3.69 3.39
CA SER A 540 23.84 -2.35 2.96
C SER A 540 25.31 -2.09 3.29
N ALA A 541 25.77 -2.50 4.48
CA ALA A 541 27.17 -2.39 4.88
C ALA A 541 28.10 -3.21 3.96
N ALA A 542 27.79 -4.50 3.77
CA ALA A 542 28.58 -5.40 2.92
C ALA A 542 28.65 -4.91 1.47
N PHE A 543 27.54 -4.39 0.93
CA PHE A 543 27.50 -3.84 -0.42
C PHE A 543 28.38 -2.60 -0.57
N VAL A 544 28.29 -1.65 0.36
CA VAL A 544 29.10 -0.41 0.34
C VAL A 544 30.59 -0.74 0.44
N ASP A 545 30.96 -1.66 1.32
CA ASP A 545 32.34 -2.15 1.45
C ASP A 545 32.82 -2.81 0.15
N ALA A 546 32.00 -3.65 -0.48
CA ALA A 546 32.34 -4.30 -1.75
C ALA A 546 32.56 -3.29 -2.88
N VAL A 547 31.70 -2.27 -3.01
CA VAL A 547 31.85 -1.22 -4.03
C VAL A 547 33.12 -0.41 -3.79
N ASN A 548 33.38 0.01 -2.56
CA ASN A 548 34.57 0.79 -2.22
C ASN A 548 35.87 -0.04 -2.38
N ALA A 549 35.86 -1.32 -2.02
CA ALA A 549 36.98 -2.24 -2.22
C ALA A 549 37.29 -2.47 -3.71
N ALA A 550 36.28 -2.41 -4.57
CA ALA A 550 36.43 -2.48 -6.03
C ALA A 550 36.86 -1.13 -6.67
N GLY A 551 37.08 -0.08 -5.88
CA GLY A 551 37.48 1.25 -6.36
C GLY A 551 36.31 2.16 -6.76
N GLY A 552 35.07 1.76 -6.47
CA GLY A 552 33.87 2.59 -6.64
C GLY A 552 33.73 3.65 -5.54
N ARG A 553 32.59 4.34 -5.54
CA ARG A 553 32.25 5.39 -4.56
C ARG A 553 30.86 5.14 -3.99
N ALA A 554 30.80 4.54 -2.81
CA ALA A 554 29.55 4.31 -2.09
C ALA A 554 29.60 4.94 -0.69
N GLU A 555 28.57 5.71 -0.37
CA GLU A 555 28.32 6.31 0.95
C GLU A 555 27.21 5.53 1.67
N LEU A 556 27.38 5.28 2.97
CA LEU A 556 26.35 4.68 3.83
C LEU A 556 25.96 5.63 4.95
N HIS A 557 24.66 5.83 5.13
CA HIS A 557 24.12 6.45 6.33
C HIS A 557 23.08 5.54 6.99
N VAL A 558 23.32 5.19 8.26
CA VAL A 558 22.42 4.35 9.06
C VAL A 558 21.66 5.21 10.06
N TYR A 559 20.34 5.06 10.09
CA TYR A 559 19.44 5.61 11.10
C TYR A 559 19.12 4.52 12.14
N PRO A 560 19.77 4.50 13.32
CA PRO A 560 19.77 3.33 14.20
C PRO A 560 18.38 2.84 14.63
N ASP A 561 17.47 3.76 14.95
CA ASP A 561 16.12 3.40 15.45
C ASP A 561 15.03 3.41 14.37
N GLU A 562 15.38 3.52 13.09
CA GLU A 562 14.41 3.31 12.00
C GLU A 562 14.40 1.87 11.51
N GLY A 563 13.23 1.39 11.11
CA GLY A 563 13.04 0.08 10.48
C GLY A 563 13.04 0.17 8.94
N HIS A 564 12.19 -0.63 8.30
CA HIS A 564 11.99 -0.61 6.84
C HIS A 564 11.16 0.60 6.39
N GLY A 565 11.80 1.78 6.36
CA GLY A 565 11.15 3.06 6.09
C GLY A 565 11.33 4.07 7.22
N TRP A 566 11.00 5.33 6.92
CA TRP A 566 11.21 6.45 7.83
C TRP A 566 9.94 6.76 8.63
N SER A 567 9.94 6.36 9.90
CA SER A 567 8.85 6.57 10.85
C SER A 567 8.90 7.95 11.48
N ARG A 568 10.09 8.44 11.85
CA ARG A 568 10.26 9.74 12.51
C ARG A 568 10.40 10.87 11.48
N PRO A 569 9.69 11.99 11.66
CA PRO A 569 9.75 13.15 10.75
C PRO A 569 11.16 13.72 10.58
N ALA A 570 11.93 13.85 11.66
CA ALA A 570 13.28 14.39 11.59
C ALA A 570 14.19 13.53 10.71
N VAL A 571 14.06 12.21 10.80
CA VAL A 571 14.80 11.25 9.96
C VAL A 571 14.30 11.31 8.51
N ALA A 572 12.99 11.34 8.29
CA ALA A 572 12.42 11.46 6.95
C ALA A 572 12.86 12.77 6.24
N ALA A 573 12.95 13.88 6.98
CA ALA A 573 13.46 15.15 6.48
C ALA A 573 14.96 15.08 6.16
N ASP A 574 15.78 14.57 7.08
CA ASP A 574 17.22 14.41 6.89
C ASP A 574 17.55 13.49 5.71
N ALA A 575 16.85 12.36 5.57
CA ALA A 575 16.99 11.45 4.44
C ALA A 575 16.69 12.14 3.10
N LEU A 576 15.66 12.99 3.05
CA LEU A 576 15.31 13.75 1.85
C LEU A 576 16.37 14.82 1.53
N VAL A 577 16.89 15.53 2.55
CA VAL A 577 17.97 16.52 2.38
C VAL A 577 19.24 15.83 1.86
N ARG A 578 19.65 14.71 2.46
CA ARG A 578 20.82 13.93 1.98
C ARG A 578 20.65 13.49 0.54
N THR A 579 19.45 13.04 0.18
CA THR A 579 19.11 12.66 -1.20
C THR A 579 19.28 13.85 -2.15
N ASP A 580 18.70 15.01 -1.83
CA ASP A 580 18.80 16.22 -2.65
C ASP A 580 20.25 16.68 -2.80
N GLU A 581 20.98 16.81 -1.70
CA GLU A 581 22.38 17.24 -1.71
C GLU A 581 23.27 16.30 -2.51
N PHE A 582 23.06 14.99 -2.36
CA PHE A 582 23.80 13.98 -3.10
C PHE A 582 23.54 14.08 -4.60
N LEU A 583 22.27 14.15 -5.01
CA LEU A 583 21.90 14.29 -6.42
C LEU A 583 22.44 15.60 -7.02
N ARG A 584 22.38 16.71 -6.27
CA ARG A 584 22.90 18.00 -6.73
C ARG A 584 24.42 17.97 -6.95
N ARG A 585 25.19 17.33 -6.06
CA ARG A 585 26.66 17.26 -6.21
C ARG A 585 27.16 16.24 -7.23
N THR A 586 26.31 15.34 -7.70
CA THR A 586 26.71 14.22 -8.58
C THR A 586 26.10 14.31 -9.97
N VAL A 587 24.82 14.64 -10.07
CA VAL A 587 24.09 14.70 -11.34
C VAL A 587 24.12 16.08 -11.96
N LEU A 588 24.15 17.14 -11.15
CA LEU A 588 24.11 18.53 -11.62
C LEU A 588 25.49 19.22 -11.66
N ALA A 589 26.52 18.51 -11.20
CA ALA A 589 27.89 19.03 -11.09
C ALA A 589 28.65 19.02 -12.42
#